data_AF-A0A6J4Y4J2-F1
#
_entry.id   AF-A0A6J4Y4J2-F1
#
_cell.length_a   1.000
_cell.length_b   1.000
_cell.length_c   1.000
_cell.angle_alpha   90.00
_cell.angle_beta   90.00
_cell.angle_gamma   90.00
#
_symmetry.space_group_name_H-M   'P 1'
#
loop_
_entity.id
_entity.type
_entity.pdbx_description
1 polymer ?
#
loop_
_entity_poly.entity_id
_entity_poly.type
_entity_poly.pdbx_seq_one_letter_code
_entity_poly.pdbx_strand_id
1 'polypeptide(L)'
;MKVNLIPPTIPEDEKSPLVEQLVAFIEQQGNIIQQQAEQIQQLKDEIARIKKQPPKPKIKPSSLEKKKKDKSTKQPKGKRPGSKKRRKTAKLQIHKDRPIEPEHIPDGSEFRYYKPFVVQDLKLQAFNTRYRLKVYKTPDGSCVAGQIPAYLDGGHYGPTLIRFVLYQHYHCHVTQPLLLEQLRELDIDISS
;
A
#
# COMPACT_ATOMS: atom_id res chain seq x y z
N MET A 1 -30.70 -0.80 -21.40
CA MET A 1 -31.79 -0.76 -22.40
C MET A 1 -32.30 -2.18 -22.51
N LYS A 2 -33.56 -2.45 -22.18
CA LYS A 2 -34.17 -3.75 -22.49
C LYS A 2 -34.39 -3.76 -24.00
N VAL A 3 -33.63 -4.57 -24.73
CA VAL A 3 -33.83 -4.73 -26.17
C VAL A 3 -34.90 -5.81 -26.31
N ASN A 4 -36.15 -5.39 -26.55
CA ASN A 4 -37.22 -6.32 -26.86
C ASN A 4 -37.09 -6.68 -28.33
N LEU A 5 -36.52 -7.85 -28.60
CA LEU A 5 -36.49 -8.45 -29.93
C LEU A 5 -37.86 -9.07 -30.17
N ILE A 6 -38.75 -8.33 -30.83
CA ILE A 6 -40.04 -8.85 -31.29
C ILE A 6 -39.79 -9.44 -32.68
N PRO A 7 -39.99 -10.75 -32.90
CA PRO A 7 -39.85 -11.33 -34.23
C PRO A 7 -40.88 -10.70 -35.19
N PRO A 8 -40.52 -10.44 -36.45
CA PRO A 8 -41.45 -9.86 -37.43
C PRO A 8 -42.62 -10.82 -37.69
N THR A 9 -43.82 -10.26 -37.87
CA THR A 9 -45.01 -11.04 -38.24
C THR A 9 -44.91 -11.47 -39.69
N ILE A 10 -44.75 -12.79 -39.93
CA ILE A 10 -44.59 -13.38 -41.27
C ILE A 10 -45.98 -13.79 -41.82
N PRO A 11 -46.34 -13.42 -43.07
CA PRO A 11 -47.59 -13.83 -43.71
C PRO A 11 -47.68 -15.35 -43.93
N GLU A 12 -48.90 -15.90 -43.93
CA GLU A 12 -49.18 -17.35 -43.98
C GLU A 12 -48.55 -18.05 -45.20
N ASP A 13 -48.44 -17.36 -46.33
CA ASP A 13 -47.91 -17.89 -47.60
C ASP A 13 -46.39 -18.18 -47.57
N GLU A 14 -45.66 -17.63 -46.59
CA GLU A 14 -44.22 -17.81 -46.40
C GLU A 14 -43.87 -18.74 -45.21
N LYS A 15 -44.87 -19.29 -44.52
CA LYS A 15 -44.70 -20.20 -43.38
C LYS A 15 -44.37 -21.63 -43.84
N SER A 16 -43.15 -21.81 -44.33
CA SER A 16 -42.58 -23.15 -44.49
C SER A 16 -42.35 -23.81 -43.11
N PRO A 17 -42.47 -25.13 -42.96
CA PRO A 17 -42.21 -25.84 -41.70
C PRO A 17 -40.83 -25.51 -41.08
N LEU A 18 -39.85 -25.17 -41.91
CA LEU A 18 -38.52 -24.75 -41.49
C LEU A 18 -38.50 -23.33 -40.89
N VAL A 19 -39.34 -22.43 -41.39
CA VAL A 19 -39.48 -21.05 -40.89
C VAL A 19 -40.12 -21.05 -39.50
N GLU A 20 -41.12 -21.89 -39.27
CA GLU A 20 -41.76 -22.04 -37.95
C GLU A 20 -40.78 -22.55 -36.89
N GLN A 21 -39.94 -23.52 -37.24
CA GLN A 21 -38.89 -24.04 -36.36
C GLN A 21 -37.83 -22.96 -36.02
N LEU A 22 -37.46 -22.13 -37.02
CA LEU A 22 -36.52 -21.03 -36.80
C LEU A 22 -37.09 -19.95 -35.90
N VAL A 23 -38.37 -19.58 -36.05
CA VAL A 23 -39.03 -18.60 -35.18
C VAL A 23 -39.09 -19.10 -33.73
N ALA A 24 -39.47 -20.37 -33.52
CA ALA A 24 -39.48 -20.97 -32.18
C ALA A 24 -38.08 -20.98 -31.54
N PHE A 25 -37.03 -21.23 -32.34
CA PHE A 25 -35.65 -21.19 -31.86
C PHE A 25 -35.19 -19.76 -31.51
N ILE A 26 -35.59 -18.76 -32.29
CA ILE A 26 -35.29 -17.34 -32.02
C ILE A 26 -36.00 -16.87 -30.74
N GLU A 27 -37.25 -17.24 -30.52
CA GLU A 27 -37.98 -16.95 -29.28
C GLU A 27 -37.31 -17.58 -28.07
N GLN A 28 -36.92 -18.85 -28.18
CA GLN A 28 -36.18 -19.56 -27.14
C GLN A 28 -34.85 -18.86 -26.81
N GLN A 29 -34.08 -18.45 -27.84
CA GLN A 29 -32.85 -17.68 -27.64
C GLN A 29 -33.11 -16.33 -26.97
N GLY A 30 -34.17 -15.61 -27.37
CA GLY A 30 -34.56 -14.34 -26.75
C GLY A 30 -34.82 -14.48 -25.25
N ASN A 31 -35.54 -15.54 -24.86
CA ASN A 31 -35.82 -15.84 -23.45
C ASN A 31 -34.54 -16.15 -22.66
N ILE A 32 -33.63 -16.95 -23.24
CA ILE A 32 -32.33 -17.27 -22.59
C ILE A 32 -31.50 -16.00 -22.40
N ILE A 33 -31.42 -15.13 -23.41
CA ILE A 33 -30.66 -13.87 -23.33
C ILE A 33 -31.23 -12.97 -22.23
N GLN A 34 -32.55 -12.90 -22.09
CA GLN A 34 -33.20 -12.13 -21.02
C GLN A 34 -32.84 -12.69 -19.64
N GLN A 35 -32.96 -14.00 -19.44
CA GLN A 35 -32.61 -14.66 -18.17
C GLN A 35 -31.12 -14.44 -17.81
N GLN A 36 -30.23 -14.58 -18.78
CA GLN A 36 -28.80 -14.33 -18.60
C GLN A 36 -28.52 -12.86 -18.24
N ALA A 37 -29.20 -11.91 -18.90
CA ALA A 37 -29.03 -10.50 -18.60
C ALA A 37 -29.46 -10.14 -17.17
N GLU A 38 -30.54 -10.76 -16.67
CA GLU A 38 -31.00 -10.61 -15.29
C GLU A 38 -30.01 -11.19 -14.28
N GLN A 39 -29.50 -12.40 -14.53
CA GLN A 39 -28.47 -13.03 -13.68
C GLN A 39 -27.19 -12.20 -13.64
N ILE A 40 -26.73 -11.69 -14.78
CA ILE A 40 -25.55 -10.81 -14.86
C ILE A 40 -25.76 -9.53 -14.04
N GLN A 41 -26.98 -8.98 -14.05
CA GLN A 41 -27.29 -7.78 -13.27
C GLN A 41 -27.24 -8.07 -11.77
N GLN A 42 -27.84 -9.18 -11.32
CA GLN A 42 -27.79 -9.60 -9.91
C GLN A 42 -26.37 -9.80 -9.41
N LEU A 43 -25.53 -10.52 -10.17
CA LEU A 43 -24.13 -10.76 -9.82
C LEU A 43 -23.32 -9.45 -9.75
N LYS A 44 -23.58 -8.50 -10.65
CA LYS A 44 -22.94 -7.18 -10.61
C LYS A 44 -23.32 -6.40 -9.36
N ASP A 45 -24.57 -6.48 -8.93
CA ASP A 45 -25.08 -5.80 -7.74
C ASP A 45 -24.50 -6.42 -6.45
N GLU A 46 -24.35 -7.75 -6.40
CA GLU A 46 -23.65 -8.44 -5.31
C GLU A 46 -22.17 -8.05 -5.23
N ILE A 47 -21.47 -8.00 -6.36
CA ILE A 47 -20.08 -7.55 -6.42
C ILE A 47 -19.95 -6.10 -5.94
N ALA A 48 -20.86 -5.21 -6.33
CA ALA A 48 -20.86 -3.81 -5.90
C ALA A 48 -21.07 -3.69 -4.37
N ARG A 49 -21.96 -4.50 -3.80
CA ARG A 49 -22.19 -4.59 -2.35
C ARG A 49 -20.95 -5.07 -1.60
N ILE A 50 -20.35 -6.18 -2.03
CA ILE A 50 -19.16 -6.77 -1.40
C ILE A 50 -17.97 -5.79 -1.48
N LYS A 51 -17.78 -5.14 -2.64
CA LYS A 51 -16.66 -4.23 -2.88
C LYS A 51 -16.91 -2.80 -2.37
N LYS A 52 -18.06 -2.51 -1.73
CA LYS A 52 -18.46 -1.16 -1.25
C LYS A 52 -18.24 -0.07 -2.32
N GLN A 53 -18.58 -0.38 -3.58
CA GLN A 53 -18.34 0.56 -4.68
C GLN A 53 -19.30 1.75 -4.59
N PRO A 54 -18.84 2.98 -4.88
CA PRO A 54 -19.72 4.14 -4.94
C PRO A 54 -20.76 3.99 -6.07
N PRO A 55 -21.99 4.50 -5.88
CA PRO A 55 -23.02 4.42 -6.91
C PRO A 55 -22.58 5.15 -8.18
N LYS A 56 -23.08 4.70 -9.34
CA LYS A 56 -22.76 5.30 -10.64
C LYS A 56 -23.00 6.81 -10.59
N PRO A 57 -22.00 7.65 -10.89
CA PRO A 57 -22.16 9.10 -10.80
C PRO A 57 -23.23 9.60 -11.77
N LYS A 58 -24.18 10.40 -11.27
CA LYS A 58 -25.13 11.12 -12.12
C LYS A 58 -24.40 12.27 -12.83
N ILE A 59 -23.97 12.03 -14.06
CA ILE A 59 -23.36 13.05 -14.92
C ILE A 59 -24.46 14.01 -15.37
N LYS A 60 -24.37 15.27 -14.95
CA LYS A 60 -25.27 16.34 -15.43
C LYS A 60 -24.79 16.87 -16.79
N PRO A 61 -25.69 17.36 -17.66
CA PRO A 61 -25.30 17.97 -18.93
C PRO A 61 -24.38 19.20 -18.73
N SER A 62 -23.51 19.45 -19.72
CA SER A 62 -22.52 20.53 -19.65
C SER A 62 -23.18 21.91 -19.55
N SER A 63 -22.67 22.79 -18.68
CA SER A 63 -23.17 24.16 -18.50
C SER A 63 -22.32 25.18 -19.27
N LEU A 64 -21.79 24.82 -20.43
CA LEU A 64 -20.85 25.64 -21.20
C LEU A 64 -21.45 26.98 -21.69
N GLU A 65 -22.77 27.07 -21.88
CA GLU A 65 -23.43 28.27 -22.42
C GLU A 65 -24.02 29.24 -21.39
N LYS A 66 -23.93 28.95 -20.08
CA LYS A 66 -24.43 29.91 -19.07
C LYS A 66 -23.45 31.06 -18.91
N LYS A 67 -23.82 32.26 -19.41
CA LYS A 67 -23.14 33.54 -19.12
C LYS A 67 -22.93 33.68 -17.60
N LYS A 68 -21.67 33.64 -17.17
CA LYS A 68 -21.28 33.89 -15.77
C LYS A 68 -21.57 35.36 -15.45
N LYS A 69 -22.44 35.63 -14.47
CA LYS A 69 -22.52 36.95 -13.83
C LYS A 69 -21.21 37.16 -13.06
N ASP A 70 -20.50 38.23 -13.38
CA ASP A 70 -19.33 38.68 -12.63
C ASP A 70 -19.72 38.91 -11.16
N LYS A 71 -19.25 38.03 -10.28
CA LYS A 71 -19.10 38.32 -8.86
C LYS A 71 -17.60 38.43 -8.59
N SER A 72 -17.13 39.67 -8.69
CA SER A 72 -15.82 40.12 -8.24
C SER A 72 -15.78 40.09 -6.71
N THR A 73 -15.57 38.92 -6.14
CA THR A 73 -14.91 38.80 -4.84
C THR A 73 -13.64 38.00 -5.07
N LYS A 74 -12.51 38.72 -5.18
CA LYS A 74 -11.18 38.10 -5.12
C LYS A 74 -11.03 37.50 -3.73
N GLN A 75 -11.54 36.28 -3.55
CA GLN A 75 -11.15 35.40 -2.46
C GLN A 75 -9.62 35.31 -2.48
N PRO A 76 -8.95 35.37 -1.31
CA PRO A 76 -7.50 35.23 -1.27
C PRO A 76 -7.16 33.93 -1.98
N LYS A 77 -6.35 34.01 -3.05
CA LYS A 77 -5.91 32.84 -3.82
C LYS A 77 -5.42 31.81 -2.80
N GLY A 78 -6.20 30.74 -2.62
CA GLY A 78 -5.84 29.65 -1.72
C GLY A 78 -4.41 29.25 -2.03
N LYS A 79 -3.60 29.05 -0.97
CA LYS A 79 -2.18 28.69 -1.11
C LYS A 79 -2.04 27.60 -2.18
N ARG A 80 -1.17 27.82 -3.18
CA ARG A 80 -0.94 26.91 -4.30
C ARG A 80 -0.85 25.47 -3.78
N PRO A 81 -1.53 24.48 -4.38
CA PRO A 81 -1.41 23.09 -3.97
C PRO A 81 0.08 22.71 -3.90
N GLY A 82 0.52 22.27 -2.72
CA GLY A 82 1.94 22.01 -2.42
C GLY A 82 2.64 23.07 -1.57
N SER A 83 2.06 24.25 -1.34
CA SER A 83 2.63 25.29 -0.46
C SER A 83 2.78 24.85 1.00
N LYS A 84 1.99 23.85 1.44
CA LYS A 84 2.13 23.21 2.76
C LYS A 84 3.10 22.02 2.78
N LYS A 85 3.76 21.67 1.66
CA LYS A 85 4.71 20.55 1.64
C LYS A 85 5.90 20.90 2.53
N ARG A 86 6.00 20.19 3.65
CA ARG A 86 7.15 20.23 4.55
C ARG A 86 8.41 19.85 3.77
N ARG A 87 9.48 20.62 3.94
CA ARG A 87 10.82 20.21 3.50
C ARG A 87 11.21 18.96 4.29
N LYS A 88 11.35 17.82 3.60
CA LYS A 88 11.54 16.50 4.23
C LYS A 88 12.85 16.40 5.03
N THR A 89 13.90 17.07 4.57
CA THR A 89 15.26 17.00 5.16
C THR A 89 15.54 18.06 6.23
N ALA A 90 14.74 19.13 6.32
CA ALA A 90 15.04 20.29 7.17
C ALA A 90 14.93 20.03 8.69
N LYS A 91 14.39 18.89 9.10
CA LYS A 91 14.18 18.52 10.51
C LYS A 91 14.70 17.10 10.81
N LEU A 92 15.54 16.55 9.95
CA LEU A 92 16.15 15.24 10.19
C LEU A 92 17.30 15.38 11.17
N GLN A 93 17.44 14.43 12.08
CA GLN A 93 18.64 14.30 12.90
C GLN A 93 19.78 13.78 12.00
N ILE A 94 20.93 14.47 12.02
CA ILE A 94 22.12 14.05 11.28
C ILE A 94 22.95 13.16 12.20
N HIS A 95 23.09 11.88 11.84
CA HIS A 95 23.86 10.91 12.63
C HIS A 95 25.34 10.85 12.23
N LYS A 96 25.68 11.22 10.99
CA LYS A 96 27.04 11.30 10.46
C LYS A 96 27.14 12.52 9.56
N ASP A 97 28.17 13.32 9.75
CA ASP A 97 28.52 14.44 8.89
C ASP A 97 29.91 14.19 8.30
N ARG A 98 30.04 14.37 6.99
CA ARG A 98 31.27 14.08 6.25
C ARG A 98 31.45 15.15 5.18
N PRO A 99 32.50 15.99 5.25
CA PRO A 99 32.82 16.89 4.16
C PRO A 99 33.26 16.06 2.94
N ILE A 100 32.84 16.50 1.75
CA ILE A 100 33.26 15.94 0.47
C ILE A 100 34.00 17.05 -0.26
N GLU A 101 35.27 16.80 -0.59
CA GLU A 101 36.06 17.72 -1.39
C GLU A 101 35.73 17.55 -2.88
N PRO A 102 35.78 18.63 -3.69
CA PRO A 102 35.70 18.52 -5.14
C PRO A 102 36.85 17.66 -5.68
N GLU A 103 36.60 16.86 -6.72
CA GLU A 103 37.63 16.03 -7.37
C GLU A 103 38.80 16.87 -7.93
N HIS A 104 38.53 18.12 -8.33
CA HIS A 104 39.51 19.05 -8.83
C HIS A 104 39.29 20.43 -8.21
N ILE A 105 40.34 20.98 -7.61
CA ILE A 105 40.36 22.33 -7.02
C ILE A 105 41.44 23.13 -7.75
N PRO A 106 41.09 24.20 -8.50
CA PRO A 106 42.07 25.06 -9.16
C PRO A 106 43.04 25.72 -8.16
N ASP A 107 44.30 25.88 -8.56
CA ASP A 107 45.32 26.56 -7.73
C ASP A 107 44.88 27.98 -7.34
N GLY A 108 45.12 28.33 -6.07
CA GLY A 108 44.69 29.61 -5.49
C GLY A 108 43.23 29.64 -5.04
N SER A 109 42.51 28.52 -5.10
CA SER A 109 41.15 28.43 -4.54
C SER A 109 41.15 28.39 -3.02
N GLU A 110 40.24 29.14 -2.41
CA GLU A 110 40.02 29.14 -0.97
C GLU A 110 38.66 28.52 -0.60
N PHE A 111 38.60 27.90 0.57
CA PHE A 111 37.35 27.38 1.11
C PHE A 111 36.38 28.52 1.45
N ARG A 112 35.11 28.41 1.01
CA ARG A 112 34.08 29.44 1.26
C ARG A 112 32.97 29.00 2.21
N TYR A 113 32.33 27.86 1.96
CA TYR A 113 31.25 27.31 2.78
C TYR A 113 30.91 25.86 2.38
N TYR A 114 30.19 25.15 3.25
CA TYR A 114 29.60 23.85 2.93
C TYR A 114 28.21 24.00 2.30
N LYS A 115 28.00 23.41 1.12
CA LYS A 115 26.67 23.26 0.54
C LYS A 115 26.03 21.98 1.08
N PRO A 116 24.99 22.04 1.94
CA PRO A 116 24.45 20.83 2.57
C PRO A 116 23.71 19.97 1.56
N PHE A 117 24.05 18.68 1.53
CA PHE A 117 23.33 17.64 0.80
C PHE A 117 22.99 16.50 1.76
N VAL A 118 21.73 16.40 2.15
CA VAL A 118 21.27 15.43 3.17
C VAL A 118 20.62 14.23 2.51
N VAL A 119 21.17 13.04 2.77
CA VAL A 119 20.61 11.76 2.36
C VAL A 119 19.99 11.07 3.58
N GLN A 120 18.77 10.53 3.42
CA GLN A 120 18.12 9.70 4.42
C GLN A 120 18.22 8.24 3.98
N ASP A 121 18.84 7.41 4.80
CA ASP A 121 19.12 5.99 4.51
C ASP A 121 18.58 5.07 5.62
N LEU A 122 18.53 3.76 5.36
CA LEU A 122 18.08 2.73 6.28
C LEU A 122 19.23 1.77 6.60
N LYS A 123 19.54 1.61 7.88
CA LYS A 123 20.53 0.63 8.36
C LYS A 123 19.84 -0.53 9.09
N LEU A 124 19.71 -1.66 8.41
CA LEU A 124 19.30 -2.92 9.02
C LEU A 124 20.54 -3.78 9.26
N GLN A 125 20.76 -4.21 10.50
CA GLN A 125 21.88 -5.08 10.89
C GLN A 125 21.57 -5.76 12.23
N ALA A 126 22.18 -6.92 12.48
CA ALA A 126 22.24 -7.47 13.83
C ALA A 126 22.89 -6.49 14.82
N PHE A 127 22.40 -6.48 16.06
CA PHE A 127 22.95 -5.67 17.15
C PHE A 127 23.00 -6.49 18.43
N ASN A 128 24.15 -7.13 18.66
CA ASN A 128 24.34 -8.12 19.71
C ASN A 128 24.91 -7.46 20.99
N THR A 129 24.23 -7.66 22.12
CA THR A 129 24.69 -7.18 23.43
C THR A 129 25.08 -8.37 24.31
N ARG A 130 26.34 -8.42 24.74
CA ARG A 130 26.82 -9.46 25.68
C ARG A 130 26.74 -8.97 27.11
N TYR A 131 25.83 -9.55 27.90
CA TYR A 131 25.79 -9.36 29.34
C TYR A 131 26.83 -10.24 30.02
N ARG A 132 27.71 -9.62 30.81
CA ARG A 132 28.70 -10.32 31.63
C ARG A 132 28.30 -10.15 33.09
N LEU A 133 27.64 -11.16 33.64
CA LEU A 133 27.21 -11.16 35.03
C LEU A 133 28.44 -11.32 35.92
N LYS A 134 28.72 -10.32 36.75
CA LYS A 134 29.78 -10.43 37.73
C LYS A 134 29.36 -11.42 38.81
N VAL A 135 30.27 -12.29 39.20
CA VAL A 135 30.09 -13.23 40.31
C VAL A 135 31.14 -12.92 41.35
N TYR A 136 30.72 -12.74 42.59
CA TYR A 136 31.59 -12.45 43.72
C TYR A 136 31.50 -13.59 44.74
N LYS A 137 32.65 -13.95 45.31
CA LYS A 137 32.71 -14.85 46.45
C LYS A 137 32.49 -14.04 47.72
N THR A 138 31.57 -14.48 48.56
CA THR A 138 31.33 -13.90 49.88
C THR A 138 32.40 -14.37 50.87
N PRO A 139 32.58 -13.66 52.00
CA PRO A 139 33.48 -14.12 53.07
C PRO A 139 33.16 -15.54 53.58
N ASP A 140 31.88 -15.92 53.54
CA ASP A 140 31.40 -17.23 53.99
C ASP A 140 31.61 -18.35 52.95
N GLY A 141 32.21 -18.01 51.80
CA GLY A 141 32.51 -18.95 50.72
C GLY A 141 31.40 -19.17 49.70
N SER A 142 30.22 -18.57 49.88
CA SER A 142 29.12 -18.61 48.90
C SER A 142 29.38 -17.65 47.72
N CYS A 143 28.62 -17.79 46.63
CA CYS A 143 28.75 -16.94 45.45
C CYS A 143 27.48 -16.08 45.26
N VAL A 144 27.67 -14.79 44.98
CA VAL A 144 26.60 -13.86 44.60
C VAL A 144 26.84 -13.40 43.16
N ALA A 145 25.86 -13.66 42.29
CA ALA A 145 25.92 -13.29 40.88
C ALA A 145 25.01 -12.09 40.58
N GLY A 146 25.43 -11.25 39.64
CA GLY A 146 24.55 -10.25 39.02
C GLY A 146 23.39 -10.91 38.29
N GLN A 147 22.26 -10.22 38.21
CA GLN A 147 21.05 -10.72 37.54
C GLN A 147 20.92 -10.16 36.13
N ILE A 148 20.31 -10.93 35.24
CA ILE A 148 19.93 -10.47 33.91
C ILE A 148 18.79 -9.45 34.06
N PRO A 149 18.73 -8.38 33.24
CA PRO A 149 17.59 -7.47 33.27
C PRO A 149 16.25 -8.20 33.10
N ALA A 150 15.29 -7.91 33.98
CA ALA A 150 14.01 -8.63 34.05
C ALA A 150 13.21 -8.60 32.74
N TYR A 151 13.31 -7.52 31.95
CA TYR A 151 12.58 -7.39 30.68
C TYR A 151 13.03 -8.38 29.59
N LEU A 152 14.17 -9.06 29.77
CA LEU A 152 14.63 -10.10 28.85
C LEU A 152 13.95 -11.44 29.12
N ASP A 153 13.35 -11.63 30.29
CA ASP A 153 12.62 -12.85 30.68
C ASP A 153 13.41 -14.16 30.40
N GLY A 154 14.74 -14.11 30.58
CA GLY A 154 15.64 -15.23 30.28
C GLY A 154 15.83 -15.54 28.78
N GLY A 155 15.19 -14.80 27.88
CA GLY A 155 15.32 -14.94 26.44
C GLY A 155 16.63 -14.39 25.87
N HIS A 156 17.03 -14.94 24.72
CA HIS A 156 18.24 -14.54 24.00
C HIS A 156 17.98 -13.52 22.87
N TYR A 157 16.72 -13.29 22.52
CA TYR A 157 16.31 -12.33 21.50
C TYR A 157 15.78 -11.06 22.16
N GLY A 158 16.33 -9.92 21.77
CA GLY A 158 15.91 -8.63 22.33
C GLY A 158 14.48 -8.25 21.93
N PRO A 159 13.78 -7.44 22.77
CA PRO A 159 12.38 -7.06 22.53
C PRO A 159 12.19 -6.30 21.20
N THR A 160 13.18 -5.53 20.75
CA THR A 160 13.13 -4.83 19.47
C THR A 160 13.10 -5.79 18.28
N LEU A 161 13.89 -6.87 18.33
CA LEU A 161 13.91 -7.89 17.28
C LEU A 161 12.59 -8.66 17.27
N ILE A 162 12.11 -9.10 18.44
CA ILE A 162 10.82 -9.78 18.58
C ILE A 162 9.70 -8.91 18.00
N ARG A 163 9.65 -7.63 18.37
CA ARG A 163 8.67 -6.67 17.83
C ARG A 163 8.76 -6.54 16.32
N PHE A 164 9.97 -6.47 15.76
CA PHE A 164 10.16 -6.40 14.31
C PHE A 164 9.59 -7.63 13.61
N VAL A 165 9.92 -8.84 14.06
CA VAL A 165 9.42 -10.09 13.48
C VAL A 165 7.91 -10.20 13.55
N LEU A 166 7.31 -9.90 14.72
CA LEU A 166 5.86 -9.91 14.90
C LEU A 166 5.18 -8.90 13.97
N TYR A 167 5.73 -7.69 13.85
CA TYR A 167 5.19 -6.68 12.95
C TYR A 167 5.25 -7.13 11.49
N GLN A 168 6.38 -7.69 11.05
CA GLN A 168 6.52 -8.16 9.67
C GLN A 168 5.56 -9.31 9.36
N HIS A 169 5.38 -10.24 10.29
CA HIS A 169 4.48 -11.38 10.08
C HIS A 169 3.00 -10.96 10.09
N TYR A 170 2.56 -10.22 11.11
CA TYR A 170 1.14 -9.91 11.29
C TYR A 170 0.66 -8.70 10.51
N HIS A 171 1.45 -7.62 10.43
CA HIS A 171 1.04 -6.39 9.74
C HIS A 171 1.48 -6.33 8.28
N CYS A 172 2.65 -6.90 7.96
CA CYS A 172 3.16 -6.91 6.59
C CYS A 172 2.90 -8.22 5.85
N HIS A 173 2.31 -9.23 6.52
CA HIS A 173 1.99 -10.53 5.95
C HIS A 173 3.19 -11.25 5.29
N VAL A 174 4.40 -11.01 5.81
CA VAL A 174 5.57 -11.75 5.35
C VAL A 174 5.47 -13.18 5.88
N THR A 175 5.67 -14.15 5.00
CA THR A 175 5.59 -15.58 5.35
C THR A 175 6.77 -15.96 6.25
N GLN A 176 6.57 -16.99 7.09
CA GLN A 176 7.62 -17.45 8.00
C GLN A 176 8.92 -17.86 7.28
N PRO A 177 8.89 -18.58 6.12
CA PRO A 177 10.11 -18.92 5.39
C PRO A 177 10.89 -17.70 4.89
N LEU A 178 10.20 -16.69 4.35
CA LEU A 178 10.84 -15.46 3.88
C LEU A 178 11.39 -14.62 5.04
N LEU A 179 10.71 -14.62 6.19
CA LEU A 179 11.23 -13.98 7.39
C LEU A 179 12.49 -14.66 7.90
N LEU A 180 12.51 -16.00 7.91
CA LEU A 180 13.69 -16.76 8.31
C LEU A 180 14.88 -16.46 7.40
N GLU A 181 14.66 -16.42 6.09
CA GLU A 181 15.67 -16.03 5.10
C GLU A 181 16.18 -14.61 5.36
N GLN A 182 15.27 -13.63 5.49
CA GLN A 182 15.63 -12.24 5.78
C GLN A 182 16.44 -12.09 7.07
N LEU A 183 16.07 -12.80 8.13
CA LEU A 183 16.79 -12.74 9.40
C LEU A 183 18.21 -13.29 9.25
N ARG A 184 18.40 -14.39 8.52
CA ARG A 184 19.73 -14.98 8.25
C ARG A 184 20.61 -14.07 7.41
N GLU A 185 20.05 -13.40 6.40
CA GLU A 185 20.79 -12.37 5.62
C GLU A 185 21.27 -11.20 6.48
N LEU A 186 20.61 -10.94 7.60
CA LEU A 186 20.98 -9.91 8.57
C LEU A 186 21.90 -10.43 9.68
N ASP A 187 22.46 -11.64 9.54
CA ASP A 187 23.28 -12.35 10.53
C ASP A 187 22.55 -12.62 11.86
N ILE A 188 21.21 -12.76 11.81
CA ILE A 188 20.41 -13.16 12.97
C ILE A 188 20.22 -14.67 12.92
N ASP A 189 20.93 -15.36 13.81
CA ASP A 189 20.83 -16.79 13.95
C ASP A 189 19.56 -17.17 14.71
N ILE A 190 18.70 -17.95 14.06
CA ILE A 190 17.47 -18.50 14.63
C ILE A 190 17.24 -19.90 14.08
N SER A 191 16.88 -20.82 14.98
CA SER A 191 16.54 -22.19 14.65
C SER A 191 15.31 -22.21 13.73
N SER A 192 15.37 -23.08 12.71
CA SER A 192 14.25 -23.40 11.83
C SER A 192 13.09 -24.06 12.57
#